data_AF-A0AAU8EJ62-F1
#
_entry.id   AF-A0AAU8EJ62-F1
#
_cell.length_a   1.000
_cell.length_b   1.000
_cell.length_c   1.000
_cell.angle_alpha   90.00
_cell.angle_beta   90.00
_cell.angle_gamma   90.00
#
_symmetry.space_group_name_H-M   'P 1'
#
loop_
_entity.id
_entity.type
_entity.pdbx_description
1 polymer ?
#
loop_
_entity_poly.entity_id
_entity_poly.type
_entity_poly.pdbx_seq_one_letter_code
_entity_poly.pdbx_strand_id
1 'polypeptide(L)'
;MTTLPDRPNTALVVLDMQQGVVAEAHQRDAVVSNIAALVDRAREAGAPVVWVQHSDDRLEKGSGPWEYVPELRRREQEPVVHKSFSDAFDDTDLEQVLAAAAVGRLLVAGAQTDECIRSTIHGAFVRGYDVTLVSDAHTTEDLTEWGAPPPEQVIAHTNLYWNTMAGPAGRLRWQRQRTSRSAAEPGWLNRTDPVTCGPPAAPGVPACAGSWPVRPLP
;
A
#
# COMPACT_ATOMS: atom_id res chain seq x y z
N MET A 1 -14.03 7.63 -6.40
CA MET A 1 -14.49 7.34 -7.77
C MET A 1 -13.39 7.77 -8.72
N THR A 2 -12.82 6.85 -9.50
CA THR A 2 -11.77 7.17 -10.48
C THR A 2 -12.18 8.29 -11.44
N THR A 3 -11.21 9.10 -11.86
CA THR A 3 -11.38 10.12 -12.90
C THR A 3 -10.97 9.61 -14.29
N LEU A 4 -10.54 8.36 -14.40
CA LEU A 4 -10.16 7.75 -15.66
C LEU A 4 -11.43 7.29 -16.42
N PRO A 5 -11.67 7.79 -17.64
CA PRO A 5 -12.86 7.43 -18.42
C PRO A 5 -12.79 5.96 -18.84
N ASP A 6 -13.95 5.29 -18.87
CA ASP A 6 -14.10 3.90 -19.32
C ASP A 6 -13.21 2.88 -18.60
N ARG A 7 -12.85 3.18 -17.34
CA ARG A 7 -12.09 2.30 -16.44
C ARG A 7 -12.94 1.79 -15.26
N PRO A 8 -13.96 0.95 -15.48
CA PRO A 8 -14.87 0.54 -14.40
C PRO A 8 -14.26 -0.51 -13.46
N ASN A 9 -13.20 -1.21 -13.86
CA ASN A 9 -12.74 -2.40 -13.15
C ASN A 9 -11.88 -2.08 -11.93
N THR A 10 -11.79 -3.06 -11.04
CA THR A 10 -10.91 -3.05 -9.86
C THR A 10 -9.83 -4.10 -10.05
N ALA A 11 -8.58 -3.78 -9.73
CA ALA A 11 -7.49 -4.75 -9.61
C ALA A 11 -6.89 -4.75 -8.20
N LEU A 12 -6.36 -5.90 -7.79
CA LEU A 12 -5.42 -5.99 -6.67
C LEU A 12 -4.00 -5.80 -7.21
N VAL A 13 -3.26 -4.86 -6.64
CA VAL A 13 -1.85 -4.62 -6.93
C VAL A 13 -1.03 -5.06 -5.71
N VAL A 14 -0.21 -6.08 -5.88
CA VAL A 14 0.68 -6.63 -4.85
C VAL A 14 2.10 -6.13 -5.10
N LEU A 15 2.58 -5.24 -4.24
CA LEU A 15 3.86 -4.55 -4.36
C LEU A 15 4.96 -5.26 -3.57
N ASP A 16 6.05 -5.61 -4.26
CA ASP A 16 7.37 -5.94 -3.71
C ASP A 16 7.37 -6.94 -2.55
N MET A 17 6.49 -7.96 -2.60
CA MET A 17 6.49 -9.07 -1.64
C MET A 17 7.62 -10.07 -1.92
N GLN A 18 8.84 -9.55 -2.00
CA GLN A 18 10.08 -10.24 -2.32
C GLN A 18 10.82 -10.61 -1.04
N GLN A 19 11.54 -11.74 -1.05
CA GLN A 19 12.20 -12.29 0.13
C GLN A 19 13.14 -11.28 0.81
N GLY A 20 13.94 -10.55 0.04
CA GLY A 20 14.87 -9.54 0.55
C GLY A 20 14.19 -8.26 1.04
N VAL A 21 12.99 -7.94 0.53
CA VAL A 21 12.24 -6.74 0.92
C VAL A 21 11.52 -6.95 2.25
N VAL A 22 11.00 -8.15 2.49
CA VAL A 22 10.18 -8.44 3.68
C VAL A 22 10.87 -9.33 4.71
N ALA A 23 12.17 -9.57 4.58
CA ALA A 23 12.93 -10.43 5.49
C ALA A 23 12.78 -9.99 6.96
N GLU A 24 12.93 -8.69 7.22
CA GLU A 24 12.88 -8.07 8.56
C GLU A 24 11.59 -7.27 8.79
N ALA A 25 10.56 -7.49 7.97
CA ALA A 25 9.34 -6.71 8.04
C ALA A 25 8.49 -7.02 9.27
N HIS A 26 7.91 -5.99 9.86
CA HIS A 26 7.03 -6.10 11.02
C HIS A 26 5.81 -6.97 10.73
N GLN A 27 5.54 -7.97 11.58
CA GLN A 27 4.40 -8.89 11.43
C GLN A 27 4.31 -9.55 10.04
N ARG A 28 5.47 -9.80 9.40
CA ARG A 28 5.60 -10.40 8.05
C ARG A 28 4.58 -11.51 7.79
N ASP A 29 4.55 -12.54 8.63
CA ASP A 29 3.72 -13.74 8.37
C ASP A 29 2.22 -13.43 8.38
N ALA A 30 1.77 -12.55 9.28
CA ALA A 30 0.37 -12.13 9.33
C ALA A 30 -0.01 -11.33 8.08
N VAL A 31 0.86 -10.41 7.66
CA VAL A 31 0.64 -9.59 6.46
C VAL A 31 0.66 -10.43 5.19
N VAL A 32 1.61 -11.37 5.07
CA VAL A 32 1.66 -12.34 3.97
C VAL A 32 0.39 -13.18 3.91
N SER A 33 -0.10 -13.65 5.06
CA SER A 33 -1.36 -14.41 5.14
C SER A 33 -2.57 -13.57 4.68
N ASN A 34 -2.64 -12.30 5.09
CA ASN A 34 -3.69 -11.38 4.65
C ASN A 34 -3.62 -11.11 3.14
N ILE A 35 -2.42 -10.92 2.59
CA ILE A 35 -2.21 -10.75 1.14
C ILE A 35 -2.65 -12.01 0.39
N ALA A 36 -2.31 -13.20 0.86
CA ALA A 36 -2.76 -14.46 0.24
C ALA A 36 -4.30 -14.53 0.19
N ALA A 37 -4.97 -14.20 1.29
CA ALA A 37 -6.42 -14.16 1.35
C ALA A 37 -7.04 -13.10 0.41
N LEU A 38 -6.39 -11.94 0.23
CA LEU A 38 -6.83 -10.93 -0.74
C LEU A 38 -6.66 -11.40 -2.17
N VAL A 39 -5.54 -12.04 -2.48
CA VAL A 39 -5.26 -12.62 -3.79
C VAL A 39 -6.33 -13.66 -4.14
N ASP A 40 -6.67 -14.56 -3.22
CA ASP A 40 -7.72 -15.57 -3.44
C ASP A 40 -9.09 -14.94 -3.67
N ARG A 41 -9.47 -13.92 -2.88
CA ARG A 41 -10.72 -13.18 -3.07
C ARG A 41 -10.77 -12.43 -4.41
N ALA A 42 -9.66 -11.82 -4.82
CA ALA A 42 -9.58 -11.14 -6.11
C ALA A 42 -9.79 -12.13 -7.26
N ARG A 43 -9.16 -13.30 -7.18
CA ARG A 43 -9.33 -14.40 -8.14
C ARG A 43 -10.77 -14.92 -8.18
N GLU A 44 -11.38 -15.15 -7.02
CA GLU A 44 -12.79 -15.58 -6.91
C GLU A 44 -13.76 -14.55 -7.51
N ALA A 45 -13.46 -13.27 -7.37
CA ALA A 45 -14.26 -12.17 -7.91
C ALA A 45 -13.96 -11.89 -9.41
N GLY A 46 -13.00 -12.58 -10.02
CA GLY A 46 -12.54 -12.30 -11.39
C GLY A 46 -11.82 -10.96 -11.53
N ALA A 47 -11.39 -10.34 -10.44
CA ALA A 47 -10.59 -9.12 -10.45
C ALA A 47 -9.13 -9.44 -10.84
N PRO A 48 -8.49 -8.67 -11.72
CA PRO A 48 -7.08 -8.84 -12.03
C PRO A 48 -6.20 -8.73 -10.79
N VAL A 49 -5.21 -9.62 -10.68
CA VAL A 49 -4.11 -9.50 -9.71
C VAL A 49 -2.86 -9.11 -10.48
N VAL A 50 -2.33 -7.92 -10.20
CA VAL A 50 -1.10 -7.40 -10.80
C VAL A 50 0.01 -7.48 -9.76
N TRP A 51 1.09 -8.15 -10.11
CA TRP A 51 2.26 -8.29 -9.25
C TRP A 51 3.32 -7.28 -9.66
N VAL A 52 3.96 -6.65 -8.69
CA VAL A 52 5.07 -5.73 -8.93
C VAL A 52 6.31 -6.24 -8.22
N GLN A 53 7.45 -6.15 -8.91
CA GLN A 53 8.74 -6.64 -8.43
C GLN A 53 9.81 -5.58 -8.65
N HIS A 54 10.42 -5.14 -7.55
CA HIS A 54 11.54 -4.21 -7.53
C HIS A 54 12.86 -4.89 -7.85
N SER A 55 13.75 -4.20 -8.55
CA SER A 55 15.16 -4.56 -8.65
C SER A 55 16.03 -3.31 -8.71
N ASP A 56 17.19 -3.38 -8.06
CA ASP A 56 18.25 -2.37 -8.15
C ASP A 56 19.61 -3.05 -7.88
N ASP A 57 20.67 -2.26 -7.74
CA ASP A 57 22.02 -2.77 -7.46
C ASP A 57 22.14 -3.52 -6.11
N ARG A 58 21.18 -3.34 -5.20
CA ARG A 58 21.13 -4.01 -3.88
C ARG A 58 20.19 -5.21 -3.88
N LEU A 59 19.24 -5.26 -4.81
CA LEU A 59 18.29 -6.36 -4.99
C LEU A 59 18.31 -6.85 -6.45
N GLU A 60 19.38 -7.59 -6.78
CA GLU A 60 19.66 -8.03 -8.15
C GLU A 60 18.57 -8.96 -8.71
N LYS A 61 18.12 -8.66 -9.93
CA LYS A 61 17.11 -9.45 -10.63
C LYS A 61 17.56 -10.91 -10.82
N GLY A 62 16.69 -11.85 -10.45
CA GLY A 62 16.94 -13.29 -10.51
C GLY A 62 17.74 -13.87 -9.33
N SER A 63 18.14 -13.03 -8.37
CA SER A 63 18.73 -13.51 -7.11
C SER A 63 17.68 -14.12 -6.18
N GLY A 64 18.09 -14.98 -5.24
CA GLY A 64 17.19 -15.57 -4.24
C GLY A 64 16.39 -14.53 -3.44
N PRO A 65 17.01 -13.46 -2.90
CA PRO A 65 16.29 -12.38 -2.24
C PRO A 65 15.32 -11.62 -3.14
N TRP A 66 15.57 -11.57 -4.45
CA TRP A 66 14.70 -10.88 -5.40
C TRP A 66 13.40 -11.65 -5.71
N GLU A 67 13.40 -12.97 -5.54
CA GLU A 67 12.20 -13.79 -5.75
C GLU A 67 11.10 -13.44 -4.74
N TYR A 68 9.84 -13.64 -5.15
CA TYR A 68 8.70 -13.52 -4.25
C TYR A 68 8.83 -14.45 -3.05
N VAL A 69 8.23 -14.06 -1.93
CA VAL A 69 8.09 -14.95 -0.78
C VAL A 69 7.36 -16.24 -1.16
N PRO A 70 7.84 -17.42 -0.74
CA PRO A 70 7.27 -18.69 -1.18
C PRO A 70 5.82 -18.91 -0.71
N GLU A 71 5.36 -18.19 0.31
CA GLU A 71 3.99 -18.24 0.79
C GLU A 71 2.98 -17.64 -0.21
N LEU A 72 3.44 -16.76 -1.11
CA LEU A 72 2.61 -16.17 -2.15
C LEU A 72 2.86 -16.85 -3.49
N ARG A 73 1.84 -17.54 -4.00
CA ARG A 73 1.89 -18.22 -5.30
C ARG A 73 1.18 -17.41 -6.37
N ARG A 74 1.96 -16.72 -7.20
CA ARG A 74 1.50 -16.10 -8.44
C ARG A 74 1.06 -17.16 -9.45
N ARG A 75 -0.02 -16.92 -10.20
CA ARG A 75 -0.40 -17.73 -11.36
C ARG A 75 0.28 -17.21 -12.62
N GLU A 76 0.67 -18.09 -13.54
CA GLU A 76 1.47 -17.71 -14.72
C GLU A 76 0.84 -16.59 -15.56
N GLN A 77 -0.48 -16.60 -15.71
CA GLN A 77 -1.25 -15.61 -16.46
C GLN A 77 -1.43 -14.25 -15.76
N GLU A 78 -1.08 -14.15 -14.48
CA GLU A 78 -1.18 -12.88 -13.74
C GLU A 78 0.00 -11.97 -14.13
N PRO A 79 -0.26 -10.73 -14.59
CA PRO A 79 0.79 -9.83 -15.06
C PRO A 79 1.80 -9.52 -13.96
N VAL A 80 3.06 -9.39 -14.36
CA VAL A 80 4.18 -8.96 -13.52
C VAL A 80 4.78 -7.70 -14.11
N VAL A 81 4.82 -6.65 -13.30
CA VAL A 81 5.49 -5.39 -13.62
C VAL A 81 6.83 -5.38 -12.90
N HIS A 82 7.91 -5.10 -13.62
CA HIS A 82 9.22 -4.89 -13.03
C HIS A 82 9.49 -3.39 -12.91
N LYS A 83 10.09 -2.97 -11.80
CA LYS A 83 10.41 -1.56 -11.54
C LYS A 83 11.80 -1.38 -10.93
N SER A 84 12.33 -0.18 -11.10
CA SER A 84 13.59 0.27 -10.49
C SER A 84 13.41 1.49 -9.58
N PHE A 85 12.22 2.10 -9.57
CA PHE A 85 11.87 3.24 -8.72
C PHE A 85 10.82 2.85 -7.66
N SER A 86 10.63 3.71 -6.65
CA SER A 86 9.62 3.46 -5.61
C SER A 86 8.19 3.60 -6.12
N ASP A 87 7.90 4.55 -7.03
CA ASP A 87 6.60 4.63 -7.71
C ASP A 87 6.54 3.55 -8.80
N ALA A 88 5.65 2.57 -8.65
CA ALA A 88 5.51 1.48 -9.61
C ALA A 88 5.00 1.92 -11.00
N PHE A 89 4.56 3.17 -11.15
CA PHE A 89 4.21 3.75 -12.46
C PHE A 89 5.40 4.37 -13.20
N ASP A 90 6.54 4.58 -12.53
CA ASP A 90 7.66 5.30 -13.10
C ASP A 90 8.60 4.37 -13.89
N ASP A 91 8.78 4.67 -15.17
CA ASP A 91 9.55 3.86 -16.12
C ASP A 91 9.14 2.36 -16.16
N THR A 92 7.83 2.10 -16.09
CA THR A 92 7.26 0.74 -16.16
C THR A 92 6.09 0.65 -17.14
N ASP A 93 5.58 -0.57 -17.33
CA ASP A 93 4.36 -0.86 -18.09
C ASP A 93 3.09 -0.93 -17.21
N LEU A 94 3.13 -0.54 -15.93
CA LEU A 94 1.98 -0.67 -15.01
C LEU A 94 0.72 0.01 -15.52
N GLU A 95 0.83 1.26 -16.02
CA GLU A 95 -0.32 1.95 -16.60
C GLU A 95 -0.89 1.18 -17.80
N GLN A 96 -0.04 0.61 -18.65
CA GLN A 96 -0.46 -0.12 -19.84
C GLN A 96 -1.18 -1.43 -19.46
N VAL A 97 -0.68 -2.13 -18.44
CA VAL A 97 -1.28 -3.35 -17.88
C VAL A 97 -2.66 -3.05 -17.29
N LEU A 98 -2.77 -2.04 -16.43
CA LEU A 98 -4.04 -1.62 -15.83
C LEU A 98 -5.01 -1.13 -16.90
N ALA A 99 -4.50 -0.44 -17.92
CA ALA A 99 -5.26 0.05 -19.03
C ALA A 99 -5.91 -1.05 -19.86
N ALA A 100 -5.13 -2.06 -20.24
CA ALA A 100 -5.61 -3.19 -21.02
C ALA A 100 -6.75 -3.94 -20.32
N ALA A 101 -6.77 -3.93 -18.98
CA ALA A 101 -7.82 -4.52 -18.16
C ALA A 101 -8.95 -3.55 -17.78
N ALA A 102 -8.99 -2.34 -18.34
CA ALA A 102 -9.96 -1.28 -18.04
C ALA A 102 -10.09 -0.99 -16.52
N VAL A 103 -8.97 -1.04 -15.81
CA VAL A 103 -8.89 -0.82 -14.37
C VAL A 103 -8.82 0.67 -14.06
N GLY A 104 -9.70 1.13 -13.17
CA GLY A 104 -9.65 2.49 -12.62
C GLY A 104 -9.59 2.51 -11.10
N ARG A 105 -9.76 1.34 -10.46
CA ARG A 105 -9.76 1.19 -9.00
C ARG A 105 -8.67 0.21 -8.59
N LEU A 106 -7.84 0.59 -7.64
CA LEU A 106 -6.74 -0.21 -7.14
C LEU A 106 -6.98 -0.57 -5.68
N LEU A 107 -6.93 -1.86 -5.36
CA LEU A 107 -6.65 -2.34 -4.02
C LEU A 107 -5.13 -2.54 -3.94
N VAL A 108 -4.46 -1.88 -3.00
CA VAL A 108 -3.00 -1.91 -2.88
C VAL A 108 -2.60 -2.63 -1.60
N ALA A 109 -1.65 -3.55 -1.72
CA ALA A 109 -1.08 -4.34 -0.64
C ALA A 109 0.42 -4.60 -0.94
N GLY A 110 1.23 -4.85 0.08
CA GLY A 110 2.65 -5.16 -0.11
C GLY A 110 3.63 -4.46 0.82
N ALA A 111 4.86 -4.24 0.36
CA ALA A 111 5.92 -3.57 1.10
C ALA A 111 6.74 -2.63 0.18
N GLN A 112 7.53 -1.71 0.71
CA GLN A 112 7.50 -1.21 2.09
C GLN A 112 6.50 -0.04 2.23
N THR A 113 5.87 0.07 3.39
CA THR A 113 4.75 0.99 3.68
C THR A 113 5.10 2.44 3.38
N ASP A 114 6.26 2.89 3.83
CA ASP A 114 6.76 4.25 3.76
C ASP A 114 7.62 4.55 2.52
N GLU A 115 7.94 3.53 1.73
CA GLU A 115 8.65 3.65 0.46
C GLU A 115 7.75 3.35 -0.75
N CYS A 116 7.78 2.11 -1.26
CA CYS A 116 7.15 1.73 -2.52
C CYS A 116 5.63 1.77 -2.45
N ILE A 117 5.03 1.37 -1.32
CA ILE A 117 3.59 1.53 -1.07
C ILE A 117 3.23 3.01 -1.14
N ARG A 118 3.85 3.84 -0.29
CA ARG A 118 3.58 5.28 -0.22
C ARG A 118 3.74 5.97 -1.57
N SER A 119 4.82 5.70 -2.28
CA SER A 119 5.10 6.31 -3.58
C SER A 119 4.05 5.91 -4.62
N THR A 120 3.73 4.61 -4.70
CA THR A 120 2.78 4.09 -5.70
C THR A 120 1.35 4.52 -5.42
N ILE A 121 0.88 4.53 -4.17
CA ILE A 121 -0.50 4.95 -3.86
C ILE A 121 -0.71 6.43 -4.21
N HIS A 122 0.27 7.29 -3.90
CA HIS A 122 0.25 8.70 -4.31
C HIS A 122 0.35 8.83 -5.83
N GLY A 123 1.25 8.08 -6.48
CA GLY A 123 1.43 8.05 -7.92
C GLY A 123 0.16 7.66 -8.67
N ALA A 124 -0.56 6.64 -8.20
CA ALA A 124 -1.86 6.24 -8.73
C ALA A 124 -2.92 7.32 -8.53
N PHE A 125 -2.97 7.91 -7.34
CA PHE A 125 -3.95 8.93 -6.97
C PHE A 125 -3.85 10.18 -7.85
N VAL A 126 -2.63 10.69 -8.09
CA VAL A 126 -2.44 11.87 -8.97
C VAL A 126 -2.72 11.57 -10.45
N ARG A 127 -2.65 10.30 -10.84
CA ARG A 127 -3.03 9.82 -12.19
C ARG A 127 -4.53 9.57 -12.34
N GLY A 128 -5.32 9.70 -11.27
CA GLY A 128 -6.78 9.63 -11.33
C GLY A 128 -7.39 8.26 -10.97
N TYR A 129 -6.58 7.32 -10.49
CA TYR A 129 -7.09 6.06 -9.96
C TYR A 129 -7.87 6.27 -8.65
N ASP A 130 -8.87 5.42 -8.40
CA ASP A 130 -9.48 5.26 -7.08
C ASP A 130 -8.66 4.25 -6.27
N VAL A 131 -7.99 4.67 -5.22
CA VAL A 131 -6.95 3.86 -4.58
C VAL A 131 -7.31 3.54 -3.15
N THR A 132 -7.52 2.26 -2.87
CA THR A 132 -7.72 1.74 -1.52
C THR A 132 -6.46 1.01 -1.07
N LEU A 133 -5.78 1.55 -0.07
CA LEU A 133 -4.74 0.81 0.67
C LEU A 133 -5.42 -0.17 1.63
N VAL A 134 -5.05 -1.45 1.57
CA VAL A 134 -5.63 -2.47 2.45
C VAL A 134 -4.87 -2.48 3.78
N SER A 135 -5.51 -1.99 4.83
CA SER A 135 -4.85 -1.52 6.06
C SER A 135 -4.04 -2.56 6.85
N ASP A 136 -4.37 -3.84 6.68
CA ASP A 136 -3.74 -4.98 7.34
C ASP A 136 -2.90 -5.84 6.37
N ALA A 137 -2.67 -5.36 5.14
CA ALA A 137 -1.95 -6.05 4.09
C ALA A 137 -0.79 -5.21 3.53
N HIS A 138 -0.21 -4.36 4.36
CA HIS A 138 1.07 -3.71 4.08
C HIS A 138 1.97 -3.67 5.31
N THR A 139 3.29 -3.62 5.09
CA THR A 139 4.27 -3.64 6.18
C THR A 139 5.55 -2.87 5.83
N THR A 140 6.42 -2.67 6.81
CA THR A 140 7.77 -2.10 6.67
C THR A 140 8.67 -2.69 7.76
N GLU A 141 9.97 -2.48 7.68
CA GLU A 141 10.95 -2.94 8.68
C GLU A 141 11.17 -1.91 9.80
N ASP A 142 11.91 -2.28 10.84
CA ASP A 142 12.28 -1.37 11.92
C ASP A 142 13.54 -0.57 11.55
N LEU A 143 13.35 0.69 11.17
CA LEU A 143 14.44 1.64 10.88
C LEU A 143 14.61 2.69 12.00
N THR A 144 14.21 2.38 13.23
CA THR A 144 14.29 3.32 14.36
C THR A 144 15.73 3.76 14.67
N GLU A 145 16.72 2.90 14.43
CA GLU A 145 18.14 3.25 14.57
C GLU A 145 18.57 4.40 13.62
N TRP A 146 17.86 4.56 12.51
CA TRP A 146 18.09 5.60 11.49
C TRP A 146 17.14 6.79 11.63
N GLY A 147 16.31 6.82 12.69
CA GLY A 147 15.40 7.92 13.00
C GLY A 147 13.98 7.79 12.43
N ALA A 148 13.61 6.65 11.85
CA ALA A 148 12.22 6.36 11.54
C ALA A 148 11.39 6.13 12.82
N PRO A 149 10.07 6.38 12.81
CA PRO A 149 9.19 5.86 13.86
C PRO A 149 9.21 4.32 13.88
N PRO A 150 8.83 3.68 15.00
CA PRO A 150 8.60 2.24 15.04
C PRO A 150 7.65 1.78 13.92
N PRO A 151 7.85 0.58 13.35
CA PRO A 151 7.12 0.14 12.17
C PRO A 151 5.59 0.13 12.36
N GLU A 152 5.09 -0.21 13.56
CA GLU A 152 3.67 -0.13 13.86
C GLU A 152 3.11 1.29 13.79
N GLN A 153 3.91 2.30 14.12
CA GLN A 153 3.53 3.70 14.00
C GLN A 153 3.56 4.17 12.55
N VAL A 154 4.55 3.72 11.76
CA VAL A 154 4.60 4.00 10.31
C VAL A 154 3.37 3.43 9.61
N ILE A 155 3.00 2.19 9.92
CA ILE A 155 1.81 1.52 9.40
C ILE A 155 0.53 2.25 9.84
N ALA A 156 0.39 2.54 11.14
CA ALA A 156 -0.78 3.24 11.67
C ALA A 156 -0.94 4.66 11.09
N HIS A 157 0.17 5.39 10.97
CA HIS A 157 0.17 6.74 10.37
C HIS A 157 -0.23 6.68 8.89
N THR A 158 0.30 5.71 8.15
CA THR A 158 -0.05 5.51 6.74
C THR A 158 -1.52 5.23 6.55
N ASN A 159 -2.08 4.32 7.35
CA ASN A 159 -3.51 4.05 7.38
C ASN A 159 -4.34 5.30 7.72
N LEU A 160 -3.91 6.09 8.70
CA LEU A 160 -4.59 7.30 9.11
C LEU A 160 -4.64 8.33 7.97
N TYR A 161 -3.49 8.70 7.41
CA TYR A 161 -3.47 9.77 6.41
C TYR A 161 -4.13 9.31 5.12
N TRP A 162 -3.96 8.05 4.71
CA TRP A 162 -4.58 7.53 3.49
C TRP A 162 -6.11 7.52 3.60
N ASN A 163 -6.66 7.09 4.75
CA ASN A 163 -8.11 7.11 4.98
C ASN A 163 -8.72 8.52 4.94
N THR A 164 -7.93 9.55 5.24
CA THR A 164 -8.39 10.96 5.19
C THR A 164 -8.13 11.63 3.85
N MET A 165 -7.40 10.99 2.94
CA MET A 165 -7.00 11.58 1.67
C MET A 165 -8.21 11.84 0.76
N ALA A 166 -8.27 13.04 0.21
CA ALA A 166 -9.32 13.47 -0.70
C ALA A 166 -8.69 14.06 -1.96
N GLY A 167 -9.19 13.65 -3.13
CA GLY A 167 -8.72 14.11 -4.43
C GLY A 167 -9.85 14.47 -5.38
N PRO A 168 -9.52 14.78 -6.65
CA PRO A 168 -10.50 15.04 -7.71
C PRO A 168 -11.52 13.90 -7.87
N ALA A 169 -11.09 12.67 -7.57
CA ALA A 169 -11.85 11.43 -7.51
C ALA A 169 -12.87 11.32 -6.34
N GLY A 170 -12.91 12.30 -5.42
CA GLY A 170 -13.70 12.28 -4.20
C GLY A 170 -12.96 11.73 -2.98
N ARG A 171 -13.67 11.66 -1.85
CA ARG A 171 -13.18 11.15 -0.55
C ARG A 171 -13.26 9.62 -0.53
N LEU A 172 -12.23 8.94 -0.05
CA LEU A 172 -12.28 7.51 0.24
C LEU A 172 -13.42 7.24 1.23
N ARG A 173 -14.41 6.43 0.83
CA ARG A 173 -15.54 6.06 1.68
C ARG A 173 -15.22 4.73 2.36
N TRP A 174 -15.33 4.74 3.68
CA TRP A 174 -15.40 3.55 4.52
C TRP A 174 -16.39 2.51 3.94
N GLN A 175 -15.89 1.34 3.56
CA GLN A 175 -16.62 0.09 3.70
C GLN A 175 -15.78 -0.84 4.55
N ARG A 176 -16.22 -1.03 5.79
CA ARG A 176 -15.68 -2.03 6.72
C ARG A 176 -15.91 -3.41 6.06
N GLN A 177 -14.96 -3.94 5.31
CA GLN A 177 -14.99 -5.36 4.97
C GLN A 177 -14.70 -6.11 6.28
N ARG A 178 -15.76 -6.43 7.03
CA ARG A 178 -15.67 -7.43 8.09
C ARG A 178 -15.29 -8.74 7.42
N THR A 179 -14.05 -9.16 7.59
CA THR A 179 -13.64 -10.55 7.37
C THR A 179 -14.15 -11.40 8.52
N SER A 180 -15.48 -11.48 8.71
CA SER A 180 -16.07 -12.54 9.52
C SER A 180 -17.50 -12.83 9.07
N ARG A 181 -17.73 -14.07 8.64
CA ARG A 181 -19.07 -14.65 8.58
C ARG A 181 -19.61 -14.70 10.01
N SER A 182 -20.74 -14.06 10.25
CA SER A 182 -21.82 -14.62 11.07
C SER A 182 -23.05 -13.72 10.96
N ALA A 183 -24.16 -14.34 10.56
CA ALA A 183 -25.47 -13.75 10.48
C ALA A 183 -26.00 -13.39 11.87
N ALA A 184 -26.49 -12.15 12.04
CA ALA A 184 -27.65 -11.78 12.85
C ALA A 184 -27.67 -10.25 13.02
N GLU A 185 -28.64 -9.59 12.40
CA GLU A 185 -29.25 -8.35 12.90
C GLU A 185 -30.59 -8.75 13.54
N PRO A 186 -31.11 -8.07 14.59
CA PRO A 186 -31.31 -6.61 14.53
C PRO A 186 -31.14 -5.80 15.82
N GLY A 187 -30.86 -4.52 15.60
CA GLY A 187 -31.51 -3.45 16.35
C GLY A 187 -30.64 -2.69 17.34
N TRP A 188 -30.87 -1.37 17.32
CA TRP A 188 -30.65 -0.38 18.38
C TRP A 188 -29.37 0.47 18.30
N LEU A 189 -29.64 1.73 17.88
CA LEU A 189 -29.08 3.00 18.37
C LEU A 189 -28.03 3.71 17.49
N ASN A 190 -28.58 4.49 16.56
CA ASN A 190 -28.15 5.87 16.30
C ASN A 190 -27.93 6.62 17.62
N ARG A 191 -26.69 6.96 17.94
CA ARG A 191 -26.33 8.19 18.66
C ARG A 191 -25.05 8.76 18.08
N THR A 192 -25.18 9.87 17.38
CA THR A 192 -24.09 10.76 17.03
C THR A 192 -23.93 11.76 18.16
N ASP A 193 -23.01 11.50 19.09
CA ASP A 193 -22.49 12.56 19.95
C ASP A 193 -21.19 13.08 19.31
N PRO A 194 -21.10 14.37 18.96
CA PRO A 194 -19.86 14.94 18.43
C PRO A 194 -18.80 15.01 19.54
N VAL A 195 -17.66 14.36 19.32
CA VAL A 195 -16.47 14.55 20.16
C VAL A 195 -15.92 15.95 19.88
N THR A 196 -16.07 16.86 20.84
CA THR A 196 -15.40 18.15 20.82
C THR A 196 -13.95 18.00 21.26
N CYS A 197 -12.99 18.29 20.38
CA CYS A 197 -11.58 18.43 20.74
C CYS A 197 -11.37 19.72 21.55
N GLY A 198 -10.77 19.61 22.74
CA GLY A 198 -10.33 20.76 23.54
C GLY A 198 -9.11 21.47 22.92
N PRO A 199 -8.86 22.74 23.29
CA PRO A 199 -7.80 23.56 22.71
C PRO A 199 -6.39 23.09 23.10
N PRO A 200 -5.36 23.38 22.28
CA PRO A 200 -3.98 22.95 22.54
C PRO A 200 -3.36 23.71 23.72
N ALA A 201 -2.67 22.99 24.58
CA ALA A 201 -1.86 23.57 25.66
C ALA A 201 -0.47 23.98 25.13
N ALA A 202 -0.25 25.29 25.09
CA ALA A 202 0.98 26.09 25.22
C ALA A 202 2.25 25.78 24.37
N PRO A 203 3.07 26.82 24.04
CA PRO A 203 4.14 26.74 23.04
C PRO A 203 5.55 26.52 23.66
N GLY A 204 6.44 25.90 22.88
CA GLY A 204 7.89 26.02 23.08
C GLY A 204 8.68 24.71 23.01
N VAL A 205 9.26 24.42 21.85
CA VAL A 205 10.45 23.57 21.68
C VAL A 205 11.29 24.16 20.53
N PRO A 206 12.63 24.27 20.66
CA PRO A 206 13.45 25.15 19.83
C PRO A 206 13.77 24.56 18.45
N ALA A 207 14.14 25.45 17.52
CA ALA A 207 14.61 25.12 16.19
C ALA A 207 15.92 24.31 16.25
N CYS A 208 15.87 23.05 15.82
CA CYS A 208 17.06 22.28 15.49
C CYS A 208 17.37 22.47 14.01
N ALA A 209 18.31 23.37 13.73
CA ALA A 209 19.08 23.35 12.50
C ALA A 209 19.99 22.11 12.52
N GLY A 210 19.90 21.29 11.46
CA GLY A 210 20.73 20.10 11.29
C GLY A 210 20.78 19.73 9.82
N SER A 211 21.76 20.27 9.11
CA SER A 211 22.14 19.90 7.76
C SER A 211 22.70 18.48 7.72
N TRP A 212 22.18 17.65 6.81
CA TRP A 212 22.76 16.34 6.50
C TRP A 212 24.16 16.50 5.89
N PRO A 213 25.14 15.65 6.25
CA PRO A 213 26.44 15.65 5.58
C PRO A 213 26.28 15.02 4.20
N VAL A 214 26.30 15.87 3.17
CA VAL A 214 26.52 15.42 1.79
C VAL A 214 27.98 14.95 1.72
N ARG A 215 28.22 13.64 1.63
CA ARG A 215 29.53 13.14 1.23
C ARG A 215 29.71 13.45 -0.26
N PRO A 216 30.86 14.03 -0.68
CA PRO A 216 31.18 14.09 -2.10
C PRO A 216 31.52 12.67 -2.59
N LEU A 217 30.90 12.26 -3.69
CA LEU A 217 31.30 11.07 -4.43
C LEU A 217 32.63 11.35 -5.18
N PRO A 218 33.47 10.32 -5.41
CA PRO A 218 34.70 10.43 -6.19
C PRO A 218 34.43 10.75 -7.67
#